data_AF-A0A143PTL0-F1
#
_entry.id   AF-A0A143PTL0-F1
#
_cell.length_a   1.000
_cell.length_b   1.000
_cell.length_c   1.000
_cell.angle_alpha   90.00
_cell.angle_beta   90.00
_cell.angle_gamma   90.00
#
_symmetry.space_group_name_H-M   'P 1'
#
loop_
_entity.id
_entity.type
_entity.pdbx_description
1 polymer ?
#
loop_
_entity_poly.entity_id
_entity_poly.type
_entity_poly.pdbx_seq_one_letter_code
_entity_poly.pdbx_strand_id
1 'polypeptide(L)'
;MKLWSGIRVRTYKAALKRPTPLTLAILKIPSIHLEVPVHDGTSDAVLDLAAGRIEDTALPGTPGNVGIAAHRDGYFRALKDIKEGDELVLETRVATEQYRVEWIKITVPTDVSVIEATPGRAVTLVGCYPFYHVGPAPQRFIVRAVPVTGSPATASTAGS
;
A
#
# COMPACT_ATOMS: atom_id res chain seq x y z
N MET A 1 -9.06 -14.12 2.12
CA MET A 1 -9.00 -14.38 0.66
C MET A 1 -10.35 -14.35 -0.07
N LYS A 2 -11.52 -14.28 0.59
CA LYS A 2 -12.85 -14.36 -0.07
C LYS A 2 -13.11 -13.28 -1.13
N LEU A 3 -12.43 -12.14 -1.07
CA LEU A 3 -12.56 -11.04 -2.05
C LEU A 3 -11.70 -11.20 -3.30
N TRP A 4 -10.69 -12.07 -3.30
CA TRP A 4 -9.71 -12.15 -4.39
C TRP A 4 -10.29 -12.84 -5.61
N SER A 5 -9.84 -12.44 -6.81
CA SER A 5 -10.19 -13.18 -8.03
C SER A 5 -9.54 -14.57 -8.03
N GLY A 6 -10.17 -15.54 -8.69
CA GLY A 6 -9.61 -16.88 -8.82
C GLY A 6 -8.25 -16.91 -9.52
N ILE A 7 -8.01 -15.98 -10.45
CA ILE A 7 -6.70 -15.79 -11.09
C ILE A 7 -5.66 -15.38 -10.04
N ARG A 8 -5.95 -14.36 -9.22
CA ARG A 8 -5.00 -13.89 -8.19
C ARG A 8 -4.66 -14.95 -7.15
N VAL A 9 -5.64 -15.75 -6.71
CA VAL A 9 -5.36 -16.86 -5.78
C VAL A 9 -4.37 -17.86 -6.39
N ARG A 10 -4.51 -18.18 -7.68
CA ARG A 10 -3.56 -19.09 -8.36
C ARG A 10 -2.19 -18.46 -8.52
N THR A 11 -2.13 -17.20 -8.95
CA THR A 11 -0.86 -16.50 -9.18
C THR A 11 -0.09 -16.30 -7.89
N TYR A 12 -0.76 -15.93 -6.79
CA TYR A 12 -0.16 -15.84 -5.46
C TYR A 12 0.43 -17.19 -5.00
N LYS A 13 -0.32 -18.30 -5.15
CA LYS A 13 0.19 -19.64 -4.82
C LYS A 13 1.43 -20.03 -5.64
N ALA A 14 1.50 -19.61 -6.90
CA ALA A 14 2.69 -19.82 -7.71
C ALA A 14 3.85 -18.92 -7.26
N ALA A 15 3.56 -17.67 -6.91
CA ALA A 15 4.53 -16.68 -6.45
C ALA A 15 5.26 -17.10 -5.15
N LEU A 16 4.57 -17.79 -4.24
CA LEU A 16 5.15 -18.33 -3.00
C LEU A 16 6.34 -19.28 -3.20
N LYS A 17 6.53 -19.80 -4.41
CA LYS A 17 7.65 -20.70 -4.75
C LYS A 17 8.90 -19.93 -5.21
N ARG A 18 8.81 -18.62 -5.40
CA ARG A 18 9.92 -17.75 -5.84
C ARG A 18 10.64 -17.16 -4.61
N PRO A 19 11.90 -16.72 -4.76
CA PRO A 19 12.56 -15.93 -3.72
C PRO A 19 11.74 -14.70 -3.35
N THR A 20 11.59 -14.45 -2.05
CA THR A 20 10.86 -13.28 -1.55
C THR A 20 11.70 -12.01 -1.79
N PRO A 21 11.13 -10.98 -2.43
CA PRO A 21 11.77 -9.68 -2.55
C PRO A 21 12.04 -9.03 -1.18
N LEU A 22 12.89 -7.98 -1.15
CA LEU A 22 13.17 -7.24 0.08
C LEU A 22 11.86 -6.67 0.65
N THR A 23 11.54 -7.04 1.89
CA THR A 23 10.38 -6.50 2.61
C THR A 23 10.78 -5.25 3.37
N LEU A 24 10.14 -4.13 3.03
CA LEU A 24 10.39 -2.82 3.63
C LEU A 24 9.48 -2.56 4.84
N ALA A 25 8.21 -2.96 4.75
CA ALA A 25 7.21 -2.74 5.78
C ALA A 25 6.05 -3.74 5.72
N ILE A 26 5.15 -3.69 6.69
CA ILE A 26 3.80 -4.25 6.64
C ILE A 26 2.82 -3.08 6.64
N LEU A 27 1.93 -3.03 5.65
CA LEU A 27 0.83 -2.09 5.56
C LEU A 27 -0.42 -2.71 6.20
N LYS A 28 -1.03 -1.98 7.14
CA LYS A 28 -2.30 -2.38 7.78
C LYS A 28 -3.33 -1.27 7.66
N ILE A 29 -4.57 -1.65 7.36
CA ILE A 29 -5.75 -0.77 7.39
C ILE A 29 -6.86 -1.53 8.12
N PRO A 30 -6.98 -1.36 9.45
CA PRO A 30 -7.83 -2.20 10.28
C PRO A 30 -9.32 -2.18 9.89
N SER A 31 -9.84 -1.01 9.50
CA SER A 31 -11.26 -0.80 9.14
C SER A 31 -11.73 -1.71 7.99
N ILE A 32 -10.82 -2.13 7.12
CA ILE A 32 -11.08 -2.98 5.95
C ILE A 32 -10.38 -4.34 6.02
N HIS A 33 -9.82 -4.69 7.19
CA HIS A 33 -9.08 -5.93 7.44
C HIS A 33 -7.96 -6.20 6.41
N LEU A 34 -7.27 -5.14 5.99
CA LEU A 34 -6.11 -5.25 5.11
C LEU A 34 -4.84 -5.35 5.96
N GLU A 35 -4.07 -6.40 5.72
CA GLU A 35 -2.69 -6.55 6.21
C GLU A 35 -1.87 -7.18 5.08
N VAL A 36 -0.79 -6.51 4.66
CA VAL A 36 -0.01 -6.92 3.50
C VAL A 36 1.45 -6.48 3.63
N PRO A 37 2.44 -7.35 3.34
CA PRO A 37 3.82 -6.91 3.20
C PRO A 37 4.00 -5.90 2.08
N VAL A 38 4.90 -4.94 2.27
CA VAL A 38 5.32 -3.98 1.25
C VAL A 38 6.75 -4.31 0.88
N HIS A 39 6.94 -4.79 -0.33
CA HIS A 39 8.26 -5.07 -0.88
C HIS A 39 8.81 -3.87 -1.67
N ASP A 40 10.11 -3.86 -1.92
CA ASP A 40 10.71 -2.87 -2.82
C ASP A 40 10.41 -3.19 -4.29
N GLY A 41 10.01 -2.18 -5.06
CA GLY A 41 9.64 -2.29 -6.47
C GLY A 41 8.19 -2.72 -6.73
N THR A 42 7.76 -2.63 -7.99
CA THR A 42 6.38 -2.94 -8.42
C THR A 42 6.31 -3.93 -9.59
N SER A 43 7.34 -4.75 -9.76
CA SER A 43 7.33 -5.83 -10.75
C SER A 43 6.18 -6.81 -10.51
N ASP A 44 5.76 -7.53 -11.56
CA ASP A 44 4.76 -8.60 -11.43
C ASP A 44 5.18 -9.63 -10.37
N ALA A 45 6.48 -9.92 -10.25
CA ALA A 45 6.98 -10.84 -9.24
C ALA A 45 6.66 -10.38 -7.80
N VAL A 46 6.72 -9.07 -7.56
CA VAL A 46 6.36 -8.43 -6.29
C VAL A 46 4.85 -8.37 -6.12
N LEU A 47 4.11 -7.83 -7.09
CA LEU A 47 2.67 -7.54 -6.95
C LEU A 47 1.80 -8.81 -6.95
N ASP A 48 2.31 -9.92 -7.49
CA ASP A 48 1.69 -11.24 -7.36
C ASP A 48 1.77 -11.78 -5.92
N LEU A 49 2.76 -11.35 -5.14
CA LEU A 49 3.03 -11.85 -3.79
C LEU A 49 2.48 -10.92 -2.70
N ALA A 50 2.66 -9.61 -2.88
CA ALA A 50 2.34 -8.61 -1.86
C ALA A 50 2.04 -7.23 -2.47
N ALA A 51 2.10 -6.17 -1.67
CA ALA A 51 2.16 -4.80 -2.17
C ALA A 51 3.61 -4.43 -2.50
N GLY A 52 3.80 -3.47 -3.40
CA GLY A 52 5.10 -2.99 -3.84
C GLY A 52 5.25 -1.49 -3.64
N ARG A 53 6.41 -1.04 -3.14
CA ARG A 53 6.78 0.38 -3.15
C ARG A 53 7.07 0.80 -4.59
N ILE A 54 6.43 1.88 -5.03
CA ILE A 54 6.71 2.50 -6.32
C ILE A 54 8.13 3.07 -6.28
N GLU A 55 8.91 2.77 -7.32
CA GLU A 55 10.28 3.26 -7.45
C GLU A 55 10.32 4.79 -7.45
N ASP A 56 11.45 5.37 -7.03
CA ASP A 56 11.66 6.82 -6.93
C ASP A 56 10.74 7.59 -5.95
N THR A 57 9.85 6.92 -5.20
CA THR A 57 9.16 7.52 -4.05
C THR A 57 9.99 7.39 -2.76
N ALA A 58 9.57 8.01 -1.67
CA ALA A 58 10.24 7.86 -0.38
C ALA A 58 10.21 6.40 0.12
N LEU A 59 11.15 6.05 1.01
CA LEU A 59 11.15 4.79 1.75
C LEU A 59 10.23 4.89 2.99
N PRO A 60 9.59 3.80 3.43
CA PRO A 60 8.90 3.75 4.72
C PRO A 60 9.77 4.29 5.87
N GLY A 61 9.23 5.14 6.74
CA GLY A 61 9.97 5.77 7.84
C GLY A 61 10.82 6.99 7.46
N THR A 62 10.94 7.34 6.18
CA THR A 62 11.71 8.52 5.72
C THR A 62 10.79 9.69 5.36
N PRO A 63 11.24 10.96 5.49
CA PRO A 63 10.50 12.11 4.97
C PRO A 63 10.18 11.97 3.48
N GLY A 64 9.04 12.52 3.06
CA GLY A 64 8.55 12.40 1.69
C GLY A 64 7.31 11.52 1.58
N ASN A 65 6.94 11.21 0.35
CA ASN A 65 5.74 10.45 0.04
C ASN A 65 6.10 9.03 -0.38
N VAL A 66 5.59 8.02 0.31
CA VAL A 66 5.76 6.61 -0.04
C VAL A 66 4.60 6.19 -0.94
N GLY A 67 4.88 5.91 -2.21
CA GLY A 67 3.91 5.32 -3.14
C GLY A 67 3.86 3.81 -2.98
N ILE A 68 2.68 3.22 -2.82
CA ILE A 68 2.50 1.77 -2.68
C ILE A 68 1.43 1.29 -3.66
N ALA A 69 1.77 0.31 -4.48
CA ALA A 69 0.86 -0.30 -5.44
C ALA A 69 0.53 -1.75 -5.08
N ALA A 70 -0.68 -2.18 -5.39
CA ALA A 70 -1.06 -3.59 -5.43
C ALA A 70 -2.23 -3.83 -6.39
N HIS A 71 -2.43 -5.09 -6.79
CA HIS A 71 -3.51 -5.44 -7.69
C HIS A 71 -4.90 -5.20 -7.05
N ARG A 72 -5.78 -4.54 -7.81
CA ARG A 72 -7.18 -4.24 -7.43
C ARG A 72 -8.04 -5.48 -7.15
N ASP A 73 -7.60 -6.64 -7.63
CA ASP A 73 -8.30 -7.91 -7.53
C ASP A 73 -7.64 -8.91 -6.58
N GLY A 74 -6.59 -8.46 -5.88
CA GLY A 74 -5.96 -9.12 -4.74
C GLY A 74 -6.10 -8.25 -3.48
N TYR A 75 -4.97 -7.92 -2.85
CA TYR A 75 -4.93 -7.13 -1.61
C TYR A 75 -5.72 -5.81 -1.70
N PHE A 76 -5.54 -5.03 -2.76
CA PHE A 76 -6.19 -3.72 -2.89
C PHE A 76 -7.67 -3.78 -3.27
N ARG A 77 -8.28 -4.98 -3.40
CA ARG A 77 -9.74 -5.05 -3.51
C ARG A 77 -10.45 -4.54 -2.26
N ALA A 78 -9.82 -4.69 -1.09
CA ALA A 78 -10.38 -4.21 0.17
C ALA A 78 -10.53 -2.67 0.19
N LEU A 79 -9.75 -1.93 -0.60
CA LEU A 79 -9.85 -0.46 -0.69
C LEU A 79 -11.21 0.01 -1.23
N LYS A 80 -12.06 -0.88 -1.77
CA LYS A 80 -13.44 -0.51 -2.15
C LYS A 80 -14.29 -0.01 -0.97
N ASP A 81 -13.90 -0.36 0.26
CA ASP A 81 -14.64 -0.03 1.49
C ASP A 81 -13.90 1.02 2.35
N ILE A 82 -12.73 1.52 1.91
CA ILE A 82 -11.93 2.52 2.65
C ILE A 82 -12.58 3.91 2.61
N LYS A 83 -12.37 4.69 3.66
CA LYS A 83 -12.94 6.05 3.79
C LYS A 83 -11.89 7.06 4.23
N GLU A 84 -12.16 8.34 3.94
CA GLU A 84 -11.43 9.45 4.55
C GLU A 84 -11.56 9.37 6.08
N GLY A 85 -10.46 9.64 6.77
CA GLY A 85 -10.38 9.49 8.21
C GLY A 85 -10.01 8.08 8.69
N ASP A 86 -9.99 7.04 7.84
CA ASP A 86 -9.55 5.70 8.25
C ASP A 86 -8.06 5.70 8.68
N GLU A 87 -7.72 4.81 9.61
CA GLU A 87 -6.34 4.61 10.06
C GLU A 87 -5.56 3.72 9.09
N LEU A 88 -4.34 4.16 8.77
CA LEU A 88 -3.36 3.40 8.01
C LEU A 88 -2.09 3.27 8.86
N VAL A 89 -1.60 2.05 9.04
CA VAL A 89 -0.39 1.78 9.79
C VAL A 89 0.67 1.22 8.86
N LEU A 90 1.89 1.75 8.97
CA LEU A 90 3.06 1.25 8.26
C LEU A 90 4.10 0.76 9.29
N GLU A 91 4.26 -0.54 9.39
CA GLU A 91 5.19 -1.20 10.33
C GLU A 91 6.47 -1.57 9.62
N THR A 92 7.57 -0.89 9.95
CA THR A 92 8.92 -1.26 9.53
C THR A 92 9.59 -2.12 10.59
N ARG A 93 10.82 -2.58 10.34
CA ARG A 93 11.60 -3.31 11.36
C ARG A 93 11.93 -2.50 12.61
N VAL A 94 11.91 -1.18 12.52
CA VAL A 94 12.42 -0.28 13.58
C VAL A 94 11.35 0.65 14.16
N ALA A 95 10.24 0.85 13.45
CA ALA A 95 9.21 1.78 13.85
C ALA A 95 7.84 1.37 13.30
N THR A 96 6.81 1.67 14.09
CA THR A 96 5.41 1.62 13.66
C THR A 96 4.92 3.05 13.48
N GLU A 97 4.47 3.38 12.28
CA GLU A 97 4.00 4.73 11.94
C GLU A 97 2.48 4.71 11.69
N GLN A 98 1.76 5.63 12.32
CA GLN A 98 0.33 5.79 12.16
C GLN A 98 0.01 6.99 11.27
N TYR A 99 -0.84 6.74 10.29
CA TYR A 99 -1.35 7.72 9.34
C TYR A 99 -2.88 7.72 9.39
N ARG A 100 -3.47 8.81 8.92
CA ARG A 100 -4.91 8.94 8.69
C ARG A 100 -5.14 9.24 7.23
N VAL A 101 -6.12 8.58 6.62
CA VAL A 101 -6.54 8.87 5.24
C VAL A 101 -7.02 10.32 5.18
N GLU A 102 -6.33 11.12 4.38
CA GLU A 102 -6.60 12.53 4.15
C GLU A 102 -7.65 12.72 3.05
N TRP A 103 -7.47 12.03 1.93
CA TRP A 103 -8.38 12.10 0.79
C TRP A 103 -8.34 10.84 -0.07
N ILE A 104 -9.38 10.66 -0.87
CA ILE A 104 -9.50 9.60 -1.88
C ILE A 104 -9.79 10.23 -3.24
N LYS A 105 -9.08 9.79 -4.29
CA LYS A 105 -9.23 10.31 -5.66
C LYS A 105 -9.26 9.19 -6.68
N ILE A 106 -10.09 9.34 -7.72
CA ILE A 106 -9.99 8.53 -8.95
C ILE A 106 -9.31 9.38 -10.02
N THR A 107 -8.27 8.84 -10.66
CA THR A 107 -7.51 9.56 -11.69
C THR A 107 -7.11 8.66 -12.87
N VAL A 108 -6.48 9.25 -13.89
CA VAL A 108 -5.94 8.53 -15.05
C VAL A 108 -4.59 7.87 -14.73
N PRO A 109 -4.20 6.77 -15.40
CA PRO A 109 -2.95 6.07 -15.10
C PRO A 109 -1.67 6.90 -15.27
N THR A 110 -1.73 7.97 -16.07
CA THR A 110 -0.60 8.87 -16.35
C THR A 110 -0.48 10.03 -15.36
N ASP A 111 -1.40 10.16 -14.40
CA ASP A 111 -1.34 11.19 -13.36
C ASP A 111 -0.33 10.78 -12.28
N VAL A 112 0.94 11.09 -12.51
CA VAL A 112 2.04 10.82 -11.57
C VAL A 112 2.11 11.82 -10.42
N SER A 113 1.37 12.94 -10.50
CA SER A 113 1.39 13.99 -9.47
C SER A 113 0.95 13.49 -8.09
N VAL A 114 0.14 12.43 -8.05
CA VAL A 114 -0.39 11.84 -6.80
C VAL A 114 0.68 11.14 -5.95
N ILE A 115 1.84 10.83 -6.52
CA ILE A 115 2.98 10.22 -5.83
C ILE A 115 4.18 11.16 -5.69
N GLU A 116 4.04 12.43 -6.06
CA GLU A 116 5.12 13.42 -5.88
C GLU A 116 5.56 13.52 -4.41
N ALA A 117 6.84 13.84 -4.23
CA ALA A 117 7.43 14.02 -2.93
C ALA A 117 6.75 15.16 -2.17
N THR A 118 6.60 14.99 -0.86
CA THR A 118 6.06 16.03 0.02
C THR A 118 7.06 16.50 1.06
N PRO A 119 6.92 17.72 1.60
CA PRO A 119 7.84 18.22 2.64
C PRO A 119 7.86 17.34 3.89
N GLY A 120 6.71 16.76 4.24
CA GLY A 120 6.56 15.80 5.32
C GLY A 120 6.31 14.38 4.83
N ARG A 121 6.23 13.46 5.79
CA ARG A 121 5.84 12.07 5.54
C ARG A 121 4.42 11.98 5.00
N ALA A 122 4.20 11.10 4.04
CA ALA A 122 2.89 10.71 3.57
C ALA A 122 2.94 9.32 2.94
N VAL A 123 1.78 8.69 2.80
CA VAL A 123 1.61 7.43 2.08
C VAL A 123 0.54 7.62 1.02
N THR A 124 0.84 7.25 -0.23
CA THR A 124 -0.14 7.17 -1.32
C THR A 124 -0.31 5.72 -1.76
N LEU A 125 -1.51 5.17 -1.60
CA LEU A 125 -1.87 3.85 -2.15
C LEU A 125 -2.42 4.01 -3.57
N VAL A 126 -1.93 3.19 -4.50
CA VAL A 126 -2.29 3.24 -5.93
C VAL A 126 -2.83 1.88 -6.38
N GLY A 127 -4.14 1.83 -6.65
CA GLY A 127 -4.82 0.65 -7.18
C GLY A 127 -5.44 0.91 -8.56
N CYS A 128 -5.74 -0.15 -9.31
CA CYS A 128 -6.53 -0.05 -10.54
C CYS A 128 -8.02 0.15 -10.24
N TYR A 129 -8.73 0.91 -11.07
CA TYR A 129 -10.17 1.19 -10.94
C TYR A 129 -10.89 1.14 -12.30
N PRO A 130 -12.14 0.63 -12.40
CA PRO A 130 -13.02 0.13 -11.33
C PRO A 130 -12.59 -1.20 -10.70
N PHE A 131 -12.97 -1.41 -9.43
CA PHE A 131 -12.56 -2.61 -8.67
C PHE A 131 -12.96 -3.92 -9.36
N TYR A 132 -14.16 -4.03 -9.92
CA TYR A 132 -14.67 -5.27 -10.54
C TYR A 132 -14.58 -5.30 -12.07
N HIS A 133 -13.77 -4.43 -12.68
CA HIS A 133 -13.58 -4.42 -14.13
C HIS A 133 -12.96 -5.73 -14.63
N VAL A 134 -13.25 -6.15 -15.86
CA VAL A 134 -12.58 -7.30 -16.53
C VAL A 134 -11.61 -6.72 -17.57
N GLY A 135 -10.33 -7.10 -17.49
CA GLY A 135 -9.28 -6.55 -18.36
C GLY A 135 -8.53 -5.34 -17.78
N PRO A 136 -7.77 -4.59 -18.61
CA PRO A 136 -7.02 -3.41 -18.22
C PRO A 136 -7.96 -2.31 -17.70
N ALA A 137 -7.74 -1.88 -16.47
CA ALA A 137 -8.60 -0.88 -15.83
C ALA A 137 -8.21 0.53 -16.31
N PRO A 138 -9.18 1.36 -16.75
CA PRO A 138 -8.90 2.64 -17.38
C PRO A 138 -8.42 3.72 -16.39
N GLN A 139 -8.67 3.53 -15.08
CA GLN A 139 -8.40 4.54 -14.06
C GLN A 139 -7.60 3.95 -12.89
N ARG A 140 -7.21 4.83 -11.97
CA ARG A 140 -6.55 4.50 -10.71
C ARG A 140 -7.37 5.00 -9.54
N PHE A 141 -7.47 4.17 -8.50
CA PHE A 141 -8.02 4.53 -7.20
C PHE A 141 -6.86 4.89 -6.29
N ILE A 142 -6.86 6.13 -5.81
CA ILE A 142 -5.77 6.71 -5.04
C ILE A 142 -6.28 6.99 -3.64
N VAL A 143 -5.51 6.55 -2.65
CA VAL A 143 -5.74 6.87 -1.23
C VAL A 143 -4.52 7.60 -0.72
N ARG A 144 -4.70 8.80 -0.20
CA ARG A 144 -3.64 9.56 0.47
C ARG A 144 -3.80 9.49 1.96
N ALA A 145 -2.72 9.24 2.69
CA ALA A 145 -2.69 9.30 4.14
C ALA A 145 -1.51 10.14 4.64
N VAL A 146 -1.75 10.88 5.72
CA VAL A 146 -0.77 11.76 6.38
C VAL A 146 -0.61 11.35 7.85
N PRO A 147 0.56 11.58 8.48
CA PRO A 147 0.80 11.17 9.87
C PRO A 147 -0.26 11.71 10.82
N VAL A 148 -0.69 10.88 11.79
CA VAL A 148 -1.54 11.35 12.87
C VAL A 148 -0.72 12.32 13.72
N THR A 149 -1.07 13.60 13.69
CA THR A 149 -0.38 14.62 14.48
C THR A 149 -0.52 14.29 15.98
N GLY A 150 0.59 14.18 16.70
CA GLY A 150 0.61 14.04 18.16
C GLY A 150 0.77 12.62 18.72
N SER A 151 0.99 11.58 17.89
CA SER A 151 1.35 10.25 18.40
C SER A 151 2.88 10.17 18.57
N PRO A 152 3.43 10.06 19.80
CA PRO A 152 4.85 9.83 19.96
C PRO A 152 5.19 8.49 19.30
N ALA A 153 6.23 8.49 18.45
CA ALA A 153 6.79 7.24 17.97
C ALA A 153 7.22 6.43 19.20
N THR A 154 6.47 5.39 19.56
CA THR A 154 6.86 4.46 20.62
C THR A 154 8.12 3.75 20.14
N ALA A 155 9.27 4.25 20.59
CA ALA A 155 10.53 3.54 20.47
C ALA A 155 10.40 2.26 21.28
N SER A 156 10.38 1.12 20.62
CA SER A 156 10.50 -0.18 21.28
C SER A 156 11.91 -0.28 21.84
N THR A 157 12.07 -0.01 23.14
CA THR A 157 13.30 -0.32 23.87
C THR A 157 13.46 -1.85 23.91
N ALA A 158 14.33 -2.39 23.05
CA ALA A 158 14.86 -3.73 23.25
C ALA A 158 15.75 -3.71 24.50
N GLY A 159 15.36 -4.51 25.50
CA GLY A 159 16.04 -4.62 26.77
C GLY A 159 17.38 -5.35 26.67
N SER A 160 18.30 -4.85 27.50
CA SER A 160 19.45 -5.46 28.21
C SER A 160 20.08 -6.74 27.68
#